data_AF-A0A554LN53-F1
#
_entry.id   AF-A0A554LN53-F1
#
_cell.length_a   1.000
_cell.length_b   1.000
_cell.length_c   1.000
_cell.angle_alpha   90.00
_cell.angle_beta   90.00
_cell.angle_gamma   90.00
#
_symmetry.space_group_name_H-M   'P 1'
#
loop_
_entity.id
_entity.type
_entity.pdbx_description
1 polymer ?
#
loop_
_entity_poly.entity_id
_entity_poly.type
_entity_poly.pdbx_seq_one_letter_code
_entity_poly.pdbx_strand_id
1 'polypeptide(L)' 'MSEKDLKIAKQIKKELKAKLGDKLISVILYGSRARGDFHDESDMDLLILTSKRNNPKTSFFYSLHQDAIKI' A
#
# COMPACT_ATOMS: atom_id res chain seq x y z
N MET A 1 -12.70 -5.32 -4.33
CA MET A 1 -12.19 -5.14 -2.96
C MET A 1 -13.37 -5.23 -1.99
N SER A 2 -13.25 -5.99 -0.91
CA SER A 2 -14.32 -6.14 0.09
C SER A 2 -14.33 -4.99 1.12
N GLU A 3 -15.42 -4.84 1.88
CA GLU A 3 -15.46 -3.90 3.01
C GLU A 3 -14.38 -4.19 4.07
N LYS A 4 -14.08 -5.47 4.28
CA LYS A 4 -13.03 -5.92 5.20
C LYS A 4 -11.65 -5.45 4.74
N ASP A 5 -11.35 -5.61 3.45
CA ASP A 5 -10.08 -5.14 2.86
C ASP A 5 -9.93 -3.63 3.03
N LEU A 6 -11.01 -2.86 2.78
CA LEU A 6 -11.01 -1.42 2.95
C LEU A 6 -10.74 -1.01 4.41
N LYS A 7 -11.33 -1.72 5.36
CA LYS A 7 -11.13 -1.47 6.80
C LYS A 7 -9.67 -1.72 7.20
N ILE A 8 -9.09 -2.84 6.76
CA ILE A 8 -7.68 -3.19 7.01
C ILE A 8 -6.76 -2.14 6.39
N ALA A 9 -6.99 -1.77 5.13
CA ALA A 9 -6.18 -0.77 4.42
C ALA A 9 -6.20 0.59 5.13
N LYS A 10 -7.37 1.04 5.59
CA LYS A 10 -7.52 2.28 6.36
C LYS A 10 -6.79 2.21 7.70
N GLN A 11 -6.84 1.07 8.40
CA GLN A 11 -6.14 0.88 9.66
C GLN A 11 -4.62 0.95 9.46
N ILE A 12 -4.09 0.24 8.46
CA ILE A 12 -2.66 0.28 8.11
C ILE A 12 -2.23 1.71 7.78
N LYS A 13 -2.99 2.43 6.95
CA LYS A 13 -2.72 3.85 6.65
C LYS A 13 -2.68 4.72 7.90
N LYS A 14 -3.62 4.53 8.84
CA LYS A 14 -3.66 5.27 10.11
C LYS A 14 -2.42 5.00 10.96
N GLU A 15 -2.03 3.74 11.10
CA GLU A 15 -0.85 3.33 11.87
C GLU A 15 0.45 3.84 11.23
N LEU A 16 0.57 3.76 9.89
CA LEU A 16 1.71 4.29 9.16
C LEU A 16 1.81 5.81 9.33
N LYS A 17 0.69 6.53 9.24
CA LYS A 17 0.66 7.99 9.46
C LYS A 17 1.10 8.34 10.88
N ALA A 18 0.67 7.58 11.88
CA ALA A 18 1.08 7.80 13.27
C ALA A 18 2.59 7.55 13.49
N LYS A 19 3.17 6.52 12.84
CA LYS A 19 4.59 6.15 12.99
C LYS A 19 5.54 7.03 12.17
N LEU A 20 5.13 7.41 10.95
CA LEU A 20 5.99 8.10 9.99
C LEU A 20 5.74 9.61 9.94
N GLY A 21 4.58 10.09 10.40
CA GLY A 21 4.19 11.49 10.34
C GLY A 21 4.25 12.03 8.92
N ASP A 22 4.83 13.22 8.76
CA ASP A 22 4.99 13.90 7.47
C ASP A 22 5.96 13.17 6.51
N LYS A 23 6.64 12.12 6.98
CA LYS A 23 7.49 11.29 6.12
C LYS A 23 6.69 10.33 5.27
N LEU A 24 5.43 10.02 5.61
CA LEU A 24 4.57 9.20 4.77
C LEU A 24 4.03 10.03 3.61
N ILE A 25 4.46 9.72 2.38
CA ILE A 25 3.99 10.40 1.17
C ILE A 25 2.70 9.74 0.67
N SER A 26 2.69 8.41 0.56
CA SER A 26 1.52 7.68 0.09
C SER A 26 1.51 6.22 0.53
N VAL A 27 0.31 5.67 0.62
CA VAL A 27 0.04 4.23 0.70
C VAL A 27 -0.78 3.87 -0.53
N ILE A 28 -0.33 2.86 -1.27
CA ILE A 28 -0.92 2.47 -2.54
C ILE A 28 -1.22 0.97 -2.48
N LEU A 29 -2.46 0.57 -2.76
CA LEU A 29 -2.85 -0.82 -2.93
C LEU A 29 -2.40 -1.27 -4.32
N TYR A 30 -1.80 -2.45 -4.36
CA TYR A 30 -1.37 -3.09 -5.60
C TYR A 30 -1.90 -4.53 -5.66
N GLY A 31 -1.49 -5.24 -6.71
CA GLY A 31 -1.81 -6.66 -6.86
C GLY A 31 -3.27 -6.93 -7.21
N SER A 32 -3.69 -8.17 -7.03
CA SER A 32 -5.00 -8.64 -7.49
C SER A 32 -6.17 -7.92 -6.83
N ARG A 33 -6.00 -7.50 -5.56
CA ARG A 33 -7.03 -6.73 -4.84
C ARG A 33 -7.26 -5.34 -5.42
N ALA A 34 -6.24 -4.73 -6.01
CA ALA A 34 -6.36 -3.44 -6.68
C ALA A 34 -6.97 -3.58 -8.09
N ARG A 35 -6.58 -4.63 -8.84
CA ARG A 35 -7.17 -4.94 -10.15
C ARG A 35 -8.62 -5.43 -10.08
N GLY A 36 -9.02 -6.00 -8.95
CA GLY A 36 -10.34 -6.57 -8.76
C GLY A 36 -10.48 -8.03 -9.20
N ASP A 37 -9.38 -8.69 -9.58
CA ASP A 37 -9.29 -10.10 -9.98
C ASP A 37 -8.82 -11.02 -8.83
N PHE A 38 -8.99 -10.58 -7.58
CA PHE A 38 -8.61 -11.32 -6.38
C PHE A 38 -9.63 -12.43 -6.05
N HIS A 39 -9.13 -13.49 -5.40
CA HIS A 39 -9.94 -14.52 -4.74
C HIS A 39 -9.92 -14.32 -3.22
N ASP A 40 -10.77 -15.03 -2.48
CA ASP A 40 -10.93 -14.85 -1.04
C ASP A 40 -9.64 -15.06 -0.23
N GLU A 41 -8.75 -15.92 -0.72
CA GLU A 41 -7.44 -16.21 -0.12
C GLU A 41 -6.29 -15.34 -0.67
N SER A 42 -6.56 -14.38 -1.56
CA SER A 42 -5.48 -13.52 -2.09
C SER A 42 -4.80 -12.73 -0.97
N ASP A 43 -3.55 -12.30 -1.20
CA ASP A 43 -2.77 -11.43 -0.31
C ASP A 43 -2.98 -9.93 -0.60
N MET A 44 -2.71 -9.07 0.40
CA MET A 44 -2.86 -7.60 0.29
C MET A 44 -1.48 -6.98 0.03
N ASP A 45 -1.22 -6.59 -1.22
CA ASP A 45 0.02 -5.93 -1.59
C ASP A 45 -0.08 -4.41 -1.38
N LEU A 46 0.82 -3.85 -0.57
CA LEU A 46 0.89 -2.41 -0.30
C LEU A 46 2.26 -1.84 -0.66
N LEU A 47 2.25 -0.78 -1.46
CA LEU A 47 3.43 0.06 -1.70
C LEU A 47 3.36 1.31 -0.82
N ILE A 48 4.39 1.50 0.00
CA ILE A 48 4.50 2.64 0.92
C ILE A 48 5.62 3.56 0.43
N LEU A 49 5.26 4.78 0.07
CA LEU A 49 6.22 5.81 -0.34
C LEU A 49 6.52 6.75 0.83
N THR A 50 7.81 6.99 1.09
CA THR A 50 8.24 7.87 2.19
C THR A 50 9.29 8.88 1.72
N SER A 51 9.34 10.05 2.35
CA SER A 51 10.21 11.16 1.94
C SER A 51 11.66 11.01 2.36
N LYS A 52 11.98 10.05 3.24
CA LYS A 52 13.33 9.87 3.79
C LYS A 52 13.78 8.41 3.65
N ARG A 53 14.95 8.20 3.02
CA ARG A 53 15.64 6.90 3.05
C ARG A 53 16.04 6.58 4.49
N ASN A 54 15.32 5.67 5.14
CA ASN A 54 15.93 4.87 6.19
C ASN A 54 16.63 3.71 5.47
N ASN A 55 17.96 3.69 5.54
CA ASN A 55 18.89 2.73 4.92
C ASN A 55 18.24 1.47 4.29
N PRO A 56 17.89 1.49 2.99
CA PRO A 56 17.22 0.35 2.36
C PRO A 56 18.24 -0.75 2.05
N LYS A 57 18.08 -1.94 2.64
CA LYS A 57 18.76 -3.16 2.14
C LYS A 57 18.24 -3.57 0.76
N THR A 58 17.14 -3.00 0.28
CA THR A 58 16.54 -3.36 -1.01
C THR A 58 15.78 -2.17 -1.57
N SER A 59 16.15 -1.77 -2.79
CA SER A 59 15.46 -0.71 -3.54
C SER A 59 14.80 -1.38 -4.75
N PHE A 60 13.47 -1.34 -4.83
CA PHE A 60 12.74 -1.77 -6.02
C PHE A 60 12.09 -0.54 -6.67
N PHE A 61 12.41 -0.30 -7.94
CA PHE A 61 11.70 0.67 -8.76
C PHE A 61 10.52 -0.05 -9.41
N TYR A 62 9.31 0.33 -9.03
CA TYR A 62 8.10 -0.12 -9.72
C TYR A 62 7.60 1.01 -10.61
N SER A 63 7.41 0.75 -11.90
CA SER A 63 6.52 1.56 -12.73
C SER A 63 5.12 1.41 -12.17
N LEU A 64 4.47 2.52 -11.82
CA LEU A 64 3.06 2.52 -11.43
C LEU A 64 2.25 2.08 -12.65
N HIS A 65 1.92 0.79 -12.73
CA HIS A 65 0.94 0.28 -13.71
C HIS A 65 -0.45 0.79 -13.33
N GLN A 66 -1.38 0.77 -14.30
CA GLN A 66 -2.76 1.28 -14.19
C GLN A 66 -3.61 0.56 -13.11
N ASP A 67 -3.02 -0.44 -12.47
CA ASP A 67 -3.63 -1.34 -11.49
C ASP A 67 -3.49 -0.85 -10.04
N ALA A 68 -3.00 0.37 -9.81
CA ALA A 68 -2.68 0.86 -8.47
C ALA A 68 -3.79 1.79 -7.92
N ILE A 69 -4.28 1.50 -6.71
CA ILE A 69 -5.31 2.34 -6.05
C ILE A 69 -4.68 3.07 -4.86
N LYS A 70 -4.76 4.39 -4.86
CA LYS A 70 -4.33 5.20 -3.72
C LYS A 70 -5.33 5.08 -2.57
N ILE A 71 -4.83 4.71 -1.39
CA ILE A 71 -5.63 4.48 -0.17
C ILE A 71 -5.60 5.72 0.71
#